data_AF-A0A0W8FSU3-F1
#
_entry.id   AF-A0A0W8FSU3-F1
#
_cell.length_a   1.000
_cell.length_b   1.000
_cell.length_c   1.000
_cell.angle_alpha   90.00
_cell.angle_beta   90.00
_cell.angle_gamma   90.00
#
_symmetry.space_group_name_H-M   'P 1'
#
loop_
_entity.id
_entity.type
_entity.pdbx_description
1 polymer ?
#
loop_
_entity_poly.entity_id
_entity_poly.type
_entity_poly.pdbx_seq_one_letter_code
_entity_poly.pdbx_strand_id
1 'polypeptide(L)'
;METLLVLERKTLTDLITTLIQQRARFFKLCEKMTKYRWRALLIEASYEDIKTPYDYDEYNTSAHPNAVSGSLDALEVRFGIPVIYTSLYRPLAEEKAASWLSKHFTYWYLENNGFGRVLQEGDL
;
A
#
# COMPACT_ATOMS: atom_id res chain seq x y z
N MET A 1 -0.51 2.02 19.59
CA MET A 1 -0.71 2.33 18.15
C MET A 1 -0.31 1.16 17.26
N GLU A 2 0.75 0.43 17.59
CA GLU A 2 1.23 -0.73 16.82
C GLU A 2 0.21 -1.85 16.60
N THR A 3 -0.85 -1.91 17.39
CA THR A 3 -1.98 -2.86 17.24
C THR A 3 -3.13 -2.32 16.39
N LEU A 4 -3.11 -1.03 16.02
CA LEU A 4 -4.23 -0.34 15.36
C LEU A 4 -4.01 -0.16 13.86
N LEU A 5 -2.76 0.01 13.44
CA LEU A 5 -2.42 0.23 12.05
C LEU A 5 -1.28 -0.66 11.57
N VAL A 6 -1.27 -0.92 10.26
CA VAL A 6 -0.17 -1.58 9.56
C VAL A 6 0.02 -0.93 8.19
N LEU A 7 1.28 -0.69 7.82
CA LEU A 7 1.65 -0.16 6.51
C LEU A 7 2.73 -1.07 5.93
N GLU A 8 2.39 -1.85 4.91
CA GLU A 8 3.36 -2.70 4.22
C GLU A 8 3.99 -1.87 3.10
N ARG A 9 5.30 -1.60 3.18
CA ARG A 9 6.05 -0.90 2.13
C ARG A 9 6.71 -1.90 1.19
N LYS A 10 6.63 -1.69 -0.12
CA LYS A 10 7.35 -2.48 -1.13
C LYS A 10 7.98 -1.59 -2.20
N THR A 11 9.21 -1.92 -2.57
CA THR A 11 9.82 -1.42 -3.81
C THR A 11 9.13 -2.05 -5.02
N LEU A 12 9.31 -1.47 -6.21
CA LEU A 12 8.81 -2.07 -7.46
C LEU A 12 9.32 -3.50 -7.65
N THR A 13 10.63 -3.72 -7.48
CA THR A 13 11.27 -5.04 -7.62
C THR A 13 10.75 -6.05 -6.59
N ASP A 14 10.62 -5.64 -5.33
CA ASP A 14 10.08 -6.51 -4.28
C ASP A 14 8.61 -6.84 -4.56
N LEU A 15 7.83 -5.88 -5.05
CA LEU A 15 6.43 -6.08 -5.41
C LEU A 15 6.31 -7.13 -6.52
N ILE A 16 7.04 -6.98 -7.61
CA ILE A 16 7.02 -7.92 -8.74
C ILE A 16 7.41 -9.32 -8.23
N THR A 17 8.52 -9.44 -7.51
CA THR A 17 8.96 -10.71 -6.93
C THR A 17 7.90 -11.31 -6.01
N THR A 18 7.28 -10.49 -5.17
CA THR A 18 6.23 -10.91 -4.23
C THR A 18 5.02 -11.48 -4.96
N LEU A 19 4.54 -10.80 -6.00
CA LEU A 19 3.33 -11.17 -6.72
C LEU A 19 3.54 -12.37 -7.66
N ILE A 20 4.74 -12.53 -8.20
CA ILE A 20 5.05 -13.58 -9.18
C ILE A 20 5.54 -14.84 -8.49
N GLN A 21 6.47 -14.72 -7.54
CA GLN A 21 7.16 -15.87 -6.94
C GLN A 21 6.66 -16.20 -5.52
N GLN A 22 6.19 -15.20 -4.75
CA GLN A 22 5.83 -15.38 -3.34
C GLN A 22 4.34 -15.16 -3.04
N ARG A 23 3.48 -15.27 -4.06
CA ARG A 23 2.06 -14.90 -4.00
C ARG A 23 1.30 -15.51 -2.82
N ALA A 24 1.49 -16.81 -2.58
CA ALA A 24 0.81 -17.51 -1.49
C ALA A 24 1.23 -16.99 -0.11
N ARG A 25 2.52 -16.68 0.08
CA ARG A 25 3.04 -16.09 1.32
C ARG A 25 2.49 -14.68 1.50
N PHE A 26 2.44 -13.90 0.43
CA PHE A 26 1.92 -12.54 0.47
C PHE A 26 0.44 -12.50 0.83
N PHE A 27 -0.38 -13.41 0.29
CA PHE A 27 -1.81 -13.44 0.60
C PHE A 27 -2.06 -13.77 2.08
N LYS A 28 -1.26 -14.65 2.69
CA LYS A 28 -1.29 -14.87 4.15
C LYS A 28 -0.90 -13.62 4.94
N LEU A 29 -0.02 -12.78 4.42
CA LEU A 29 0.32 -11.50 5.03
C LEU A 29 -0.86 -10.52 4.90
N CYS A 30 -1.48 -10.41 3.72
CA CYS A 30 -2.69 -9.61 3.52
C CYS A 30 -3.82 -10.03 4.47
N GLU A 31 -4.07 -11.33 4.62
CA GLU A 31 -5.05 -11.88 5.58
C GLU A 31 -4.75 -11.41 7.01
N LYS A 32 -3.48 -11.41 7.44
CA LYS A 32 -3.08 -10.90 8.76
C LYS A 32 -3.31 -9.39 8.88
N MET A 33 -3.01 -8.62 7.84
CA MET A 33 -3.22 -7.17 7.82
C MET A 33 -4.70 -6.80 7.99
N THR A 34 -5.64 -7.67 7.62
CA THR A 34 -7.09 -7.39 7.80
C THR A 34 -7.51 -7.21 9.25
N LYS A 35 -6.71 -7.69 10.21
CA LYS A 35 -6.95 -7.53 11.66
C LYS A 35 -6.72 -6.11 12.16
N TYR A 36 -6.04 -5.27 11.37
CA TYR A 36 -5.76 -3.88 11.72
C TYR A 36 -6.87 -2.98 11.21
N ARG A 37 -7.22 -1.98 12.02
CA ARG A 37 -8.26 -0.99 11.69
C ARG A 37 -7.85 -0.17 10.48
N TRP A 38 -6.61 0.32 10.48
CA TRP A 38 -6.02 1.02 9.34
C TRP A 38 -4.95 0.15 8.73
N ARG A 39 -5.06 -0.10 7.43
CA ARG A 39 -4.13 -0.95 6.69
C ARG A 39 -3.93 -0.34 5.31
N ALA A 40 -2.73 -0.44 4.78
CA ALA A 40 -2.45 -0.09 3.39
C ALA A 40 -1.18 -0.78 2.90
N LEU A 41 -1.10 -0.92 1.58
CA LEU A 41 0.12 -1.30 0.87
C LEU A 41 0.70 -0.04 0.23
N LEU A 42 1.89 0.39 0.63
CA LEU A 42 2.61 1.52 0.04
C LEU A 42 3.64 1.02 -0.95
N ILE A 43 3.52 1.45 -2.20
CA ILE A 43 4.37 1.03 -3.29
C ILE A 43 5.30 2.19 -3.65
N GLU A 44 6.61 1.94 -3.64
CA GLU A 44 7.65 2.88 -4.10
C GLU A 44 7.75 2.89 -5.63
N ALA A 45 6.64 3.23 -6.26
CA ALA A 45 6.51 3.41 -7.69
C ALA A 45 5.18 4.14 -7.92
N SER A 46 5.14 4.92 -9.00
CA SER A 46 3.90 5.49 -9.52
C SER A 46 3.05 4.42 -10.20
N TYR A 47 1.80 4.74 -10.53
CA TYR A 47 0.99 3.85 -11.36
C TYR A 47 1.57 3.70 -12.78
N GLU A 48 2.23 4.74 -13.30
CA GLU A 48 2.90 4.71 -14.60
C GLU A 48 4.05 3.69 -14.60
N ASP A 49 4.90 3.69 -13.57
CA ASP A 49 5.98 2.70 -13.40
C ASP A 49 5.42 1.28 -13.38
N ILE A 50 4.27 1.06 -12.70
CA ILE A 50 3.61 -0.24 -12.62
C ILE A 50 3.04 -0.69 -13.97
N LYS A 51 2.60 0.24 -14.81
CA LYS A 51 1.95 -0.05 -16.10
C LYS A 51 2.92 -0.08 -17.29
N THR A 52 4.14 0.40 -17.10
CA THR A 52 5.19 0.37 -18.10
C THR A 52 5.81 -1.03 -18.19
N PRO A 53 6.13 -1.54 -19.39
CA PRO A 53 6.85 -2.81 -19.54
C PRO A 53 8.14 -2.86 -18.72
N TYR A 54 8.36 -3.97 -18.02
CA TYR A 54 9.56 -4.15 -17.21
C TYR A 54 10.70 -4.67 -18.07
N ASP A 55 11.85 -4.00 -17.97
CA ASP A 55 13.07 -4.47 -18.59
C ASP A 55 13.56 -5.76 -17.90
N TYR A 56 13.84 -6.79 -18.69
CA TYR A 56 14.25 -8.08 -18.16
C TYR A 56 15.61 -8.01 -17.48
N ASP A 57 16.56 -7.24 -18.02
CA ASP A 57 17.90 -7.12 -17.48
C ASP A 57 17.92 -6.30 -16.17
N GLU A 58 17.00 -5.35 -16.02
CA GLU A 58 16.84 -4.55 -14.80
C GLU A 58 16.11 -5.31 -13.68
N TYR A 59 14.96 -5.94 -13.98
CA TYR A 59 14.05 -6.49 -12.97
C TYR A 59 14.09 -8.02 -12.87
N ASN A 60 14.83 -8.71 -13.76
CA ASN A 60 14.93 -10.17 -13.84
C ASN A 60 13.55 -10.85 -13.83
N THR A 61 12.63 -10.35 -14.67
CA THR A 61 11.24 -10.76 -14.68
C THR A 61 10.65 -10.73 -16.09
N SER A 62 9.81 -11.71 -16.41
CA SER A 62 8.94 -11.69 -17.59
C SER A 62 7.50 -11.33 -17.22
N ALA A 63 7.29 -10.76 -16.04
CA ALA A 63 5.97 -10.36 -15.58
C ALA A 63 5.36 -9.30 -16.48
N HIS A 64 4.12 -9.50 -16.89
CA HIS A 64 3.39 -8.49 -17.63
C HIS A 64 2.84 -7.42 -16.68
N PRO A 65 2.92 -6.11 -17.00
CA PRO A 65 2.39 -5.02 -16.16
C PRO A 65 0.92 -5.19 -15.75
N ASN A 66 0.08 -5.73 -16.66
CA ASN A 66 -1.32 -6.07 -16.35
C ASN A 66 -1.48 -7.19 -15.30
N ALA A 67 -0.54 -8.12 -15.21
CA ALA A 67 -0.58 -9.16 -14.20
C ALA A 67 -0.25 -8.58 -12.81
N VAL A 68 0.68 -7.63 -12.74
CA VAL A 68 1.03 -6.91 -11.51
C VAL A 68 -0.12 -6.00 -11.06
N SER A 69 -0.56 -5.08 -11.92
CA SER A 69 -1.69 -4.17 -11.61
C SER A 69 -2.99 -4.93 -11.31
N GLY A 70 -3.36 -5.93 -12.11
CA GLY A 70 -4.56 -6.73 -11.83
C GLY A 70 -4.49 -7.52 -10.51
N SER A 71 -3.28 -7.88 -10.05
CA SER A 71 -3.10 -8.49 -8.73
C SER A 71 -3.27 -7.47 -7.59
N LEU A 72 -2.87 -6.22 -7.80
CA LEU A 72 -3.11 -5.12 -6.86
C LEU A 72 -4.61 -4.82 -6.76
N ASP A 73 -5.31 -4.71 -7.89
CA ASP A 73 -6.76 -4.48 -7.92
C ASP A 73 -7.52 -5.61 -7.19
N ALA A 74 -7.14 -6.86 -7.45
CA ALA A 74 -7.72 -8.01 -6.77
C ALA A 74 -7.46 -8.00 -5.25
N LEU A 75 -6.30 -7.51 -4.82
CA LEU A 75 -5.94 -7.37 -3.41
C LEU A 75 -6.79 -6.29 -2.72
N GLU A 76 -6.98 -5.14 -3.36
CA GLU A 76 -7.84 -4.07 -2.84
C GLU A 76 -9.26 -4.59 -2.61
N VAL A 77 -9.85 -5.22 -3.62
CA VAL A 77 -11.23 -5.73 -3.55
C VAL A 77 -11.36 -6.88 -2.55
N ARG A 78 -10.43 -7.84 -2.56
CA ARG A 78 -10.53 -9.06 -1.73
C ARG A 78 -10.27 -8.80 -0.25
N PHE A 79 -9.28 -7.96 0.06
CA PHE A 79 -8.81 -7.78 1.44
C PHE A 79 -9.15 -6.41 2.01
N GLY A 80 -9.70 -5.48 1.22
CA GLY A 80 -9.92 -4.10 1.65
C GLY A 80 -8.63 -3.43 2.11
N ILE A 81 -7.52 -3.70 1.40
CA ILE A 81 -6.21 -3.09 1.67
C ILE A 81 -5.95 -2.10 0.53
N PRO A 82 -6.11 -0.78 0.76
CA PRO A 82 -5.82 0.23 -0.25
C PRO A 82 -4.36 0.17 -0.72
N VAL A 83 -4.16 0.41 -2.01
CA VAL A 83 -2.83 0.53 -2.62
C VAL A 83 -2.48 2.00 -2.80
N ILE A 84 -1.35 2.40 -2.23
CA ILE A 84 -0.84 3.77 -2.28
C ILE A 84 0.41 3.77 -3.17
N TYR A 85 0.24 4.23 -4.40
CA TYR A 85 1.36 4.50 -5.30
C TYR A 85 2.09 5.77 -4.87
N THR A 86 3.41 5.80 -5.00
CA THR A 86 4.26 6.91 -4.57
C THR A 86 5.26 7.27 -5.66
N SER A 87 6.56 7.04 -5.41
CA SER A 87 7.65 7.38 -6.31
C SER A 87 8.78 6.35 -6.17
N LEU A 88 9.52 6.14 -7.24
CA LEU A 88 10.83 5.46 -7.21
C LEU A 88 11.85 6.27 -6.39
N TYR A 89 11.65 7.59 -6.23
CA TYR A 89 12.48 8.41 -5.35
C TYR A 89 12.07 8.22 -3.89
N ARG A 90 12.79 7.34 -3.21
CA ARG A 90 12.52 6.89 -1.83
C ARG A 90 12.15 7.99 -0.82
N PRO A 91 12.78 9.18 -0.77
CA PRO A 91 12.38 10.22 0.18
C PRO A 91 10.91 10.66 0.04
N LEU A 92 10.34 10.64 -1.17
CA LEU A 92 8.90 10.94 -1.35
C LEU A 92 8.00 9.81 -0.84
N ALA A 93 8.44 8.56 -0.97
CA ALA A 93 7.73 7.42 -0.39
C ALA A 93 7.76 7.46 1.15
N GLU A 94 8.90 7.85 1.74
CA GLU A 94 9.06 8.04 3.18
C GLU A 94 8.20 9.20 3.70
N GLU A 95 8.18 10.34 3.00
CA GLU A 95 7.28 11.46 3.31
C GLU A 95 5.82 11.02 3.24
N LYS A 96 5.42 10.28 2.21
CA LYS A 96 4.05 9.78 2.07
C LYS A 96 3.68 8.81 3.19
N ALA A 97 4.59 7.92 3.58
CA ALA A 97 4.41 7.03 4.71
C ALA A 97 4.21 7.82 6.01
N ALA A 98 5.07 8.81 6.27
CA ALA A 98 4.97 9.67 7.45
C ALA A 98 3.66 10.45 7.47
N SER A 99 3.24 11.03 6.35
CA SER A 99 1.96 11.71 6.18
C SER A 99 0.77 10.77 6.46
N TRP A 100 0.80 9.55 5.92
CA TRP A 100 -0.26 8.56 6.14
C TRP A 100 -0.34 8.14 7.61
N LEU A 101 0.78 7.88 8.26
CA LEU A 101 0.84 7.53 9.68
C LEU A 101 0.35 8.68 10.57
N SER A 102 0.84 9.89 10.32
CA SER A 102 0.46 11.10 11.04
C SER A 102 -1.05 11.34 10.97
N LYS A 103 -1.64 11.26 9.77
CA LYS A 103 -3.10 11.40 9.57
C LYS A 103 -3.90 10.42 10.44
N HIS A 104 -3.55 9.13 10.41
CA HIS A 104 -4.29 8.12 11.16
C HIS A 104 -4.08 8.24 12.66
N PHE A 105 -2.89 8.66 13.09
CA PHE A 105 -2.66 9.01 14.49
C PHE A 105 -3.54 10.19 14.93
N THR A 106 -3.61 11.26 14.13
CA THR A 106 -4.47 12.40 14.42
C THR A 106 -5.93 11.98 14.53
N TYR A 107 -6.45 11.18 13.59
CA TYR A 107 -7.82 10.67 13.68
C TYR A 107 -8.07 9.85 14.94
N TRP A 108 -7.15 8.92 15.25
CA TRP A 108 -7.22 8.14 16.48
C TRP A 108 -7.26 9.02 17.74
N TYR A 109 -6.39 10.02 17.80
CA TYR A 109 -6.29 10.93 18.93
C TYR A 109 -7.57 11.75 19.10
N LEU A 110 -8.10 12.31 18.02
CA LEU A 110 -9.33 13.10 18.05
C LEU A 110 -10.53 12.25 18.50
N GLU A 111 -10.65 11.03 17.98
CA GLU A 111 -11.72 10.09 18.38
C GLU A 111 -11.66 9.77 19.88
N ASN A 112 -10.48 9.44 20.42
CA ASN A 112 -10.36 9.02 21.82
C ASN A 112 -10.54 10.15 22.83
N ASN A 113 -10.29 11.39 22.41
CA ASN A 113 -10.46 12.57 23.27
C ASN A 113 -11.83 13.25 23.06
N GLY A 114 -12.75 12.61 22.31
CA GLY A 114 -14.11 13.13 22.13
C GLY A 114 -14.20 14.36 21.23
N PHE A 115 -13.16 14.66 20.45
CA PHE A 115 -13.15 15.78 19.51
C PHE A 115 -13.84 15.48 18.17
N GLY A 116 -14.30 14.24 17.96
CA GLY A 116 -14.96 13.79 16.73
C GLY A 116 -14.00 13.24 15.66
N ARG A 117 -14.55 12.80 14.51
CA ARG A 117 -13.80 12.35 13.33
C ARG A 117 -13.63 13.50 12.33
N VAL A 118 -12.56 13.50 11.53
CA VAL A 118 -12.29 14.53 10.51
C VAL A 118 -12.50 13.98 9.09
N LEU A 119 -13.68 14.33 8.57
CA LEU A 119 -14.11 14.84 7.26
C LEU A 119 -15.63 14.79 7.42
N GLN A 120 -16.24 15.93 7.73
CA GLN A 120 -17.68 16.04 7.94
C GLN A 120 -18.39 16.17 6.59
N GLU A 121 -19.70 15.93 6.57
CA GLU A 121 -20.50 16.28 5.39
C GLU A 121 -20.28 17.77 5.04
N GLY A 122 -19.77 18.02 3.83
CA GLY A 122 -19.46 19.36 3.34
C GLY A 122 -17.96 19.71 3.23
N ASP A 123 -17.05 18.85 3.69
CA ASP A 123 -15.61 19.11 3.61
C ASP A 123 -14.98 18.83 2.21
N LEU A 124 -15.76 18.34 1.23
CA LEU A 124 -15.35 18.03 -0.14
C LEU A 124 -16.25 18.70 -1.18
#